data_AF-A0A931G8C4-F1
#
_entry.id   AF-A0A931G8C4-F1
#
_cell.length_a   1.000
_cell.length_b   1.000
_cell.length_c   1.000
_cell.angle_alpha   90.00
_cell.angle_beta   90.00
_cell.angle_gamma   90.00
#
_symmetry.space_group_name_H-M   'P 1'
#
loop_
_entity.id
_entity.type
_entity.pdbx_description
1 polymer ?
#
loop_
_entity_poly.entity_id
_entity_poly.type
_entity_poly.pdbx_seq_one_letter_code
_entity_poly.pdbx_strand_id
1 'polypeptide(L)' 'MAQVVLVQPPIEDYYLTRKRTLPYGLMSIAAGLRSHGITTAIMDGLATRKSKPMH' A
#
# COMPACT_ATOMS: atom_id res chain seq x y z
N MET A 1 0.84 -16.75 6.00
CA MET A 1 0.48 -16.44 4.60
C MET A 1 -0.76 -15.54 4.64
N ALA A 2 -0.80 -14.44 3.90
CA ALA A 2 -2.01 -13.62 3.81
C ALA A 2 -3.01 -14.27 2.83
N GLN A 3 -4.29 -14.26 3.16
CA GLN A 3 -5.36 -14.74 2.27
C GLN A 3 -5.63 -13.76 1.13
N VAL A 4 -5.51 -12.45 1.41
CA VAL A 4 -5.70 -11.39 0.42
C VAL A 4 -4.51 -10.43 0.43
N VAL A 5 -4.01 -10.11 -0.76
CA VAL A 5 -2.99 -9.08 -0.97
C VAL A 5 -3.62 -7.93 -1.75
N LEU A 6 -3.58 -6.72 -1.17
CA LEU A 6 -4.03 -5.49 -1.80
C LEU A 6 -2.82 -4.78 -2.40
N VAL A 7 -2.84 -4.52 -3.70
CA VAL A 7 -1.68 -3.98 -4.43
C VAL A 7 -1.95 -2.54 -4.84
N GLN A 8 -1.08 -1.61 -4.43
CA GLN A 8 -1.05 -0.26 -4.98
C GLN A 8 -0.14 -0.27 -6.21
N PRO A 9 -0.68 -0.06 -7.43
CA PRO A 9 0.13 0.21 -8.60
C PRO A 9 0.68 1.65 -8.59
N PRO A 10 1.61 1.97 -9.49
CA PRO A 10 2.31 1.04 -10.37
C PRO A 10 3.44 0.28 -9.66
N ILE A 11 3.64 -0.96 -10.11
CA ILE A 11 4.87 -1.73 -9.82
C ILE A 11 5.98 -1.33 -10.82
N GLU A 12 5.60 -0.87 -12.01
CA GLU A 12 6.49 -0.34 -13.06
C GLU A 12 6.08 1.08 -13.48
N ASP A 13 7.03 2.00 -13.50
CA ASP A 13 6.86 3.44 -13.76
C ASP A 13 6.34 3.75 -15.20
N TYR A 14 5.05 3.53 -15.48
CA TYR A 14 4.47 3.94 -16.77
C TYR A 14 3.84 5.35 -16.72
N TYR A 15 3.44 5.87 -15.55
CA TYR A 15 2.67 7.14 -15.46
C TYR A 15 2.82 7.93 -14.14
N LEU A 16 3.99 7.99 -13.51
CA LEU A 16 4.11 8.66 -12.20
C LEU A 16 4.48 10.16 -12.27
N THR A 17 3.48 11.00 -11.98
CA THR A 17 3.71 12.32 -11.38
C THR A 17 4.22 12.14 -9.94
N ARG A 18 5.25 12.92 -9.57
CA ARG A 18 6.09 12.83 -8.34
C ARG A 18 5.36 13.02 -6.98
N LYS A 19 4.05 12.80 -6.88
CA LYS A 19 3.32 12.81 -5.59
C LYS A 19 3.28 11.41 -5.00
N ARG A 20 3.99 11.24 -3.88
CA ARG A 20 3.83 10.07 -3.00
C ARG A 20 2.43 10.11 -2.39
N THR A 21 1.64 9.06 -2.63
CA THR A 21 0.32 8.90 -2.01
C THR A 21 0.37 7.64 -1.15
N LEU A 22 0.06 7.79 0.14
CA LEU A 22 -0.12 6.65 1.04
C LEU A 22 -1.36 5.85 0.59
N PRO A 23 -1.35 4.50 0.67
CA PRO A 23 -2.43 3.65 0.21
C PRO A 23 -3.65 3.66 1.15
N TYR A 24 -4.19 4.83 1.50
CA TYR A 24 -5.26 5.00 2.49
C TYR A 24 -6.51 4.19 2.16
N GLY A 25 -6.93 4.16 0.89
CA GLY A 25 -8.05 3.32 0.45
C GLY A 25 -7.80 1.84 0.71
N LEU A 26 -6.60 1.34 0.39
CA LEU A 26 -6.24 -0.06 0.65
C LEU A 26 -6.15 -0.36 2.14
N MET A 27 -5.70 0.60 2.96
CA MET A 27 -5.68 0.44 4.42
C MET A 27 -7.09 0.32 4.99
N SER A 28 -8.04 1.12 4.50
CA SER A 28 -9.44 1.04 4.91
C SER A 28 -10.07 -0.31 4.53
N ILE A 29 -9.83 -0.78 3.29
CA ILE A 29 -10.29 -2.10 2.84
C ILE A 29 -9.65 -3.22 3.68
N ALA A 30 -8.34 -3.14 3.93
CA ALA A 30 -7.63 -4.12 4.75
C ALA A 30 -8.20 -4.19 6.17
N ALA A 31 -8.56 -3.05 6.77
CA ALA A 31 -9.18 -3.00 8.09
C ALA A 31 -10.55 -3.69 8.11
N GLY A 32 -11.39 -3.44 7.09
CA GLY A 32 -12.68 -4.13 6.95
C GLY A 32 -12.54 -5.63 6.76
N LEU A 33 -11.58 -6.09 5.95
CA LEU A 33 -11.32 -7.53 5.79
C LEU A 33 -10.81 -8.17 7.09
N ARG A 34 -9.91 -7.48 7.81
CA ARG A 34 -9.40 -7.94 9.11
C ARG A 34 -10.49 -8.04 10.17
N SER A 35 -11.46 -7.12 10.18
CA SER A 35 -12.59 -7.21 11.13
C SER A 35 -13.49 -8.42 10.89
N HIS A 36 -13.40 -9.05 9.72
CA HIS A 36 -14.08 -10.30 9.37
C HIS A 36 -13.17 -11.54 9.50
N GLY A 37 -12.01 -11.41 10.16
CA GLY A 37 -11.07 -12.50 10.37
C GLY A 37 -10.24 -12.88 9.14
N ILE A 38 -10.28 -12.09 8.07
CA ILE A 38 -9.49 -12.33 6.85
C ILE A 38 -8.10 -11.72 7.03
N THR A 39 -7.07 -12.54 6.86
CA THR A 39 -5.68 -12.09 6.91
C THR A 39 -5.32 -11.32 5.63
N THR A 40 -4.81 -10.09 5.79
CA THR A 40 -4.51 -9.21 4.66
C THR A 40 -3.12 -8.60 4.71
N ALA A 41 -2.49 -8.48 3.54
CA ALA A 41 -1.25 -7.74 3.32
C ALA A 41 -1.48 -6.62 2.30
N ILE A 42 -0.69 -5.54 2.41
CA ILE A 42 -0.67 -4.45 1.42
C ILE A 42 0.71 -4.44 0.77
N MET A 43 0.74 -4.51 -0.56
CA MET A 43 1.93 -4.31 -1.37
C MET A 43 1.87 -2.89 -1.95
N ASP A 44 2.74 -2.02 -1.46
CA ASP A 44 2.82 -0.63 -1.93
C ASP A 44 3.90 -0.48 -3.01
N GLY A 45 3.49 -0.43 -4.28
CA GLY A 45 4.40 -0.23 -5.41
C GLY A 45 5.06 1.16 -5.45
N LEU A 46 4.53 2.13 -4.71
CA LEU A 46 5.11 3.48 -4.56
C LEU A 46 6.05 3.60 -3.36
N ALA A 47 6.24 2.53 -2.59
CA ALA A 47 7.09 2.53 -1.41
C ALA A 47 8.55 2.76 -1.80
N THR A 48 8.98 4.01 -1.69
CA THR A 48 10.39 4.40 -1.88
C THR A 48 11.02 4.64 -0.51
N ARG A 49 12.35 4.46 -0.39
CA ARG A 49 13.07 4.81 0.85
C ARG A 49 12.69 6.22 1.28
N LYS A 50 12.38 6.41 2.58
CA LYS A 50 12.12 7.73 3.16
C LYS A 50 13.29 8.65 2.77
N SER A 51 12.97 9.76 2.12
CA SER A 51 13.99 10.64 1.54
C SER A 51 14.70 11.53 2.58
N LYS A 52 14.28 11.51 3.85
CA LYS A 52 14.96 12.17 4.96
C LYS A 52 14.68 11.42 6.28
N PRO A 53 15.68 11.21 7.14
CA PRO A 53 15.44 11.06 8.57
C PRO A 53 14.73 12.34 9.04
N MET A 54 13.65 12.21 9.79
CA MET A 54 13.17 13.35 10.59
C MET A 54 14.24 13.59 11.65
N HIS A 55 14.97 14.70 11.53
CA HIS A 55 15.75 15.28 12.62
C HIS A 55 14.81 16.01 13.57
#